data_AF-A0A430QU85-F1
#
_entry.id   AF-A0A430QU85-F1
#
_cell.length_a   1.000
_cell.length_b   1.000
_cell.length_c   1.000
_cell.angle_alpha   90.00
_cell.angle_beta   90.00
_cell.angle_gamma   90.00
#
_symmetry.space_group_name_H-M   'P 1'
#
loop_
_entity.id
_entity.type
_entity.pdbx_description
1 polymer ?
#
loop_
_entity_poly.entity_id
_entity_poly.type
_entity_poly.pdbx_seq_one_letter_code
_entity_poly.pdbx_strand_id
1 'polypeptide(L)'
;MHDGRGNGVHLRGFSSDPTFPSLAAFVHYHIHKQGALPCTLRLPIFTNQTLYNQQRTTINEQTVYGLEPSLQTILPTTNTMSTDMLYLGSVEVDRLENMNAAIRGIGKIISLAQSYTDGLPKRCEVQIKVIPHEGITFTEKYRRAAWRKTIKPNNLLWCGLDPENR
;
A
#
# COMPACT_ATOMS: atom_id res chain seq x y z
N MET A 1 -13.46 31.34 36.06
CA MET A 1 -12.79 30.13 36.59
C MET A 1 -12.55 29.22 35.38
N HIS A 2 -11.29 29.10 34.96
CA HIS A 2 -10.90 28.26 33.83
C HIS A 2 -10.70 26.82 34.32
N ASP A 3 -11.50 25.88 33.80
CA ASP A 3 -11.18 24.45 33.87
C ASP A 3 -10.93 23.94 32.46
N GLY A 4 -9.65 23.77 32.13
CA GLY A 4 -9.19 23.16 30.89
C GLY A 4 -8.84 21.70 31.14
N ARG A 5 -9.56 20.78 30.47
CA ARG A 5 -9.27 19.36 30.18
C ARG A 5 -10.55 18.75 29.57
N GLY A 6 -10.69 18.33 28.32
CA GLY A 6 -9.90 18.29 27.10
C GLY A 6 -10.85 17.79 26.00
N ASN A 7 -10.80 18.36 24.80
CA ASN A 7 -11.78 18.09 23.74
C ASN A 7 -11.75 16.61 23.32
N GLY A 8 -12.87 15.91 23.45
CA GLY A 8 -13.01 14.53 22.99
C GLY A 8 -12.73 14.38 21.49
N VAL A 9 -12.50 13.15 21.04
CA VAL A 9 -12.26 12.83 19.63
C VAL A 9 -13.53 12.30 18.98
N HIS A 10 -13.80 12.69 17.75
CA HIS A 10 -14.91 12.15 16.96
C HIS A 10 -14.52 12.09 15.48
N LEU A 11 -15.22 11.25 14.71
CA LEU A 11 -14.99 11.19 13.27
C LEU A 11 -15.57 12.45 12.58
N ARG A 12 -14.71 13.27 11.99
CA ARG A 12 -15.13 14.50 11.32
C ARG A 12 -15.96 14.17 10.08
N GLY A 13 -17.11 14.84 9.93
CA GLY A 13 -18.03 14.60 8.81
C GLY A 13 -19.11 13.55 9.10
N PHE A 14 -19.10 12.91 10.26
CA PHE A 14 -20.11 11.93 10.67
C PHE A 14 -20.73 12.33 12.01
N SER A 15 -21.81 13.11 11.95
CA SER A 15 -22.50 13.64 13.13
C SER A 15 -23.25 12.58 13.96
N SER A 16 -23.41 11.36 13.42
CA SER A 16 -24.01 10.21 14.11
C SER A 16 -23.01 9.43 14.98
N ASP A 17 -21.71 9.67 14.81
CA ASP A 17 -20.68 8.94 15.53
C ASP A 17 -20.49 9.52 16.95
N PRO A 18 -20.26 8.69 17.99
CA PRO A 18 -20.08 9.18 19.35
C PRO A 18 -18.85 10.10 19.46
N THR A 19 -18.89 11.04 20.40
CA THR A 19 -17.66 11.70 20.86
C THR A 19 -16.99 10.82 21.91
N PHE A 20 -15.75 10.43 21.66
CA PHE A 20 -14.98 9.56 22.54
C PHE A 20 -14.06 10.38 23.45
N PRO A 21 -13.83 9.93 24.69
CA PRO A 21 -12.99 10.66 25.65
C PRO A 21 -11.50 10.67 25.27
N SER A 22 -11.06 9.78 24.38
CA SER A 22 -9.68 9.70 23.89
C SER A 22 -9.58 8.96 22.56
N LEU A 23 -8.45 9.12 21.85
CA LEU A 23 -8.15 8.34 20.65
C LEU A 23 -8.11 6.82 20.93
N ALA A 24 -7.63 6.41 22.10
CA ALA A 24 -7.60 4.99 22.47
C ALA A 24 -9.02 4.41 22.62
N ALA A 25 -9.95 5.17 23.22
CA ALA A 25 -11.35 4.76 23.32
C ALA A 25 -12.02 4.68 21.93
N PHE A 26 -11.75 5.65 21.05
CA PHE A 26 -12.18 5.61 19.65
C PHE A 26 -11.68 4.36 18.94
N VAL A 27 -10.38 4.06 19.03
CA VAL A 27 -9.77 2.89 18.38
C VAL A 27 -10.35 1.59 18.95
N HIS A 28 -10.46 1.47 20.27
CA HIS A 28 -11.01 0.28 20.93
C HIS A 28 -12.46 0.00 20.52
N TYR A 29 -13.29 1.03 20.38
CA TYR A 29 -14.64 0.88 19.84
C TYR A 29 -14.59 0.38 18.39
N HIS A 30 -13.79 1.05 17.56
CA HIS A 30 -13.78 0.82 16.12
C HIS A 30 -13.14 -0.51 15.68
N ILE A 31 -12.35 -1.16 16.54
CA ILE A 31 -11.84 -2.52 16.29
C ILE A 31 -12.91 -3.60 16.51
N HIS A 32 -13.90 -3.33 17.38
CA HIS A 32 -15.00 -4.26 17.68
C HIS A 32 -16.26 -3.96 16.87
N LYS A 33 -16.47 -2.68 16.52
CA LYS A 33 -17.64 -2.22 15.77
C LYS A 33 -17.22 -1.27 14.68
N GLN A 34 -17.80 -1.42 13.49
CA GLN A 34 -17.47 -0.56 12.36
C GLN A 34 -17.86 0.91 12.58
N GLY A 35 -18.98 1.17 13.27
CA GLY A 35 -19.48 2.54 13.47
C GLY A 35 -19.75 3.23 12.13
N ALA A 36 -19.22 4.45 11.98
CA ALA A 36 -19.30 5.24 10.76
C ALA A 36 -18.20 4.94 9.73
N LEU A 37 -17.25 4.03 10.02
CA LEU A 37 -16.19 3.64 9.10
C LEU A 37 -16.71 2.66 8.03
N PRO A 38 -16.01 2.45 6.90
CA PRO A 38 -16.37 1.44 5.91
C PRO A 38 -16.08 -0.01 6.36
N CYS A 39 -15.27 -0.20 7.41
CA CYS A 39 -14.97 -1.50 8.04
C CYS A 39 -14.44 -1.31 9.48
N THR A 40 -14.36 -2.40 10.26
CA THR A 40 -13.70 -2.36 11.57
C THR A 40 -12.20 -2.09 11.43
N LEU A 41 -11.64 -1.33 12.37
CA LEU A 41 -10.20 -1.13 12.45
C LEU A 41 -9.51 -2.45 12.81
N ARG A 42 -8.33 -2.69 12.25
CA ARG A 42 -7.48 -3.82 12.62
C ARG A 42 -6.20 -3.29 13.23
N LEU A 43 -5.91 -3.69 14.46
CA LEU A 43 -4.64 -3.40 15.10
C LEU A 43 -3.54 -4.29 14.50
N PRO A 44 -2.35 -3.75 14.24
CA PRO A 44 -1.21 -4.57 13.87
C PRO A 44 -0.84 -5.51 15.04
N ILE A 45 -0.55 -6.77 14.73
CA ILE A 45 -0.19 -7.77 15.74
C ILE A 45 1.27 -7.52 16.13
N PHE A 46 1.50 -7.16 17.40
CA PHE A 46 2.82 -6.88 17.94
C PHE A 46 3.57 -8.18 18.24
N THR A 47 4.47 -8.62 17.35
CA THR A 47 5.63 -9.41 17.77
C THR A 47 6.76 -8.44 18.11
N ASN A 48 7.63 -8.81 19.06
CA ASN A 48 8.60 -7.96 19.79
C ASN A 48 9.64 -7.16 18.96
N GLN A 49 9.46 -6.94 17.67
CA GLN A 49 10.37 -6.19 16.79
C GLN A 49 9.84 -4.81 16.35
N THR A 50 8.64 -4.41 16.78
CA THR A 50 7.87 -3.32 16.17
C THR A 50 7.92 -1.98 16.94
N LEU A 51 9.10 -1.58 17.43
CA LEU A 51 9.29 -0.25 18.04
C LEU A 51 9.47 0.88 17.02
N TYR A 52 9.52 0.61 15.72
CA TYR A 52 9.62 1.65 14.71
C TYR A 52 8.67 1.41 13.54
N ASN A 53 7.86 2.44 13.28
CA ASN A 53 7.15 2.73 12.05
C ASN A 53 5.72 2.17 11.94
N GLN A 54 4.84 2.90 12.64
CA GLN A 54 3.46 3.08 12.22
C GLN A 54 3.38 3.75 10.84
N GLN A 55 2.48 3.23 9.99
CA GLN A 55 1.65 3.90 8.97
C GLN A 55 1.35 2.85 7.88
N ARG A 56 0.32 2.02 8.07
CA ARG A 56 -1.07 2.23 7.63
C ARG A 56 -1.22 2.21 6.10
N THR A 57 -1.76 1.12 5.57
CA THR A 57 -2.75 1.14 4.46
C THR A 57 -3.52 -0.19 4.41
N THR A 58 -4.82 -0.07 4.64
CA THR A 58 -5.89 -0.90 4.06
C THR A 58 -5.84 -0.74 2.52
N ILE A 59 -6.28 -1.60 1.60
CA ILE A 59 -7.40 -2.56 1.47
C ILE A 59 -7.04 -3.48 0.27
N ASN A 60 -7.21 -4.81 0.36
CA ASN A 60 -8.00 -5.56 -0.64
C ASN A 60 -8.40 -6.95 -0.12
N GLU A 61 -9.69 -7.02 0.23
CA GLU A 61 -10.64 -8.10 0.03
C GLU A 61 -10.11 -9.49 -0.35
N GLN A 62 -10.11 -10.39 0.63
CA GLN A 62 -10.49 -11.80 0.48
C GLN A 62 -11.11 -12.25 1.80
N THR A 63 -12.43 -12.18 1.85
CA THR A 63 -13.25 -12.71 2.93
C THR A 63 -13.32 -14.23 2.78
N VAL A 64 -12.70 -14.97 3.70
CA VAL A 64 -13.09 -16.35 4.00
C VAL A 64 -13.58 -16.35 5.44
N TYR A 65 -14.89 -16.54 5.60
CA TYR A 65 -15.54 -16.72 6.90
C TYR A 65 -15.07 -18.03 7.54
N GLY A 66 -14.69 -17.95 8.81
CA GLY A 66 -13.95 -19.00 9.51
C GLY A 66 -14.76 -20.20 9.94
N LEU A 67 -14.05 -21.27 10.27
CA LEU A 67 -14.40 -22.32 11.22
C LEU A 67 -13.06 -23.01 11.62
N GLU A 68 -12.71 -23.01 12.91
CA GLU A 68 -11.84 -24.06 13.49
C GLU A 68 -12.61 -25.39 13.43
N PRO A 69 -11.99 -26.58 13.23
CA PRO A 69 -10.87 -27.00 14.05
C PRO A 69 -9.74 -27.81 13.37
N SER A 70 -8.65 -27.94 14.12
CA SER A 70 -7.67 -29.04 14.16
C SER A 70 -6.27 -28.82 13.55
N LEU A 71 -5.29 -29.04 14.42
CA LEU A 71 -3.85 -29.18 14.24
C LEU A 71 -3.43 -29.67 12.84
N GLN A 72 -3.02 -28.75 11.96
CA GLN A 72 -2.10 -29.06 10.88
C GLN A 72 -1.12 -27.89 10.68
N THR A 73 0.10 -28.12 11.11
CA THR A 73 1.34 -27.52 10.61
C THR A 73 1.21 -27.15 9.14
N ILE A 74 1.35 -25.87 8.81
CA ILE A 74 2.22 -25.30 7.75
C ILE A 74 2.10 -23.77 7.82
N LEU A 75 3.21 -23.15 8.18
CA LEU A 75 3.46 -21.72 8.10
C LEU A 75 3.36 -21.22 6.65
N PRO A 76 2.82 -20.01 6.41
CA PRO A 76 3.62 -19.03 5.69
C PRO A 76 3.59 -17.68 6.41
N THR A 77 4.53 -17.47 7.33
CA THR A 77 4.81 -16.20 8.04
C THR A 77 5.60 -15.20 7.19
N THR A 78 5.38 -15.19 5.89
CA THR A 78 5.96 -14.18 5.01
C THR A 78 4.81 -13.48 4.31
N ASN A 79 4.51 -12.26 4.73
CA ASN A 79 3.49 -11.41 4.12
C ASN A 79 3.96 -10.98 2.72
N THR A 80 4.00 -11.94 1.78
CA THR A 80 4.48 -11.75 0.42
C THR A 80 3.29 -11.66 -0.51
N MET A 81 3.21 -10.58 -1.26
CA MET A 81 2.23 -10.43 -2.33
C MET A 81 2.91 -10.74 -3.66
N SER A 82 2.21 -11.44 -4.55
CA SER A 82 2.63 -11.65 -5.93
C SER A 82 1.47 -11.33 -6.89
N THR A 83 1.75 -10.62 -7.98
CA THR A 83 0.74 -10.27 -8.99
C THR A 83 1.37 -10.09 -10.36
N ASP A 84 0.62 -10.40 -11.41
CA ASP A 84 1.06 -10.21 -12.80
C ASP A 84 0.64 -8.83 -13.31
N MET A 85 1.58 -8.10 -13.93
CA MET A 85 1.34 -6.76 -14.46
C MET A 85 2.11 -6.52 -15.76
N LEU A 86 1.68 -5.52 -16.52
CA LEU A 86 2.42 -5.03 -17.68
C LEU A 86 3.41 -3.94 -17.24
N TYR A 87 4.70 -4.19 -17.41
CA TYR A 87 5.74 -3.19 -17.20
C TYR A 87 5.93 -2.35 -18.46
N LEU A 88 5.80 -1.03 -18.34
CA LEU A 88 5.87 -0.07 -19.46
C LEU A 88 7.24 0.61 -19.61
N GLY A 89 8.07 0.58 -18.56
CA GLY A 89 9.41 1.16 -18.62
C GLY A 89 9.85 1.81 -17.32
N SER A 90 11.03 2.44 -17.39
CA SER A 90 11.60 3.28 -16.34
C SER A 90 12.04 4.57 -17.01
N VAL A 91 11.69 5.72 -16.42
CA VAL A 91 12.15 7.03 -16.88
C VAL A 91 12.78 7.77 -15.71
N GLU A 92 13.79 8.56 -16.02
CA GLU A 92 14.35 9.49 -15.06
C GLU A 92 13.50 10.76 -15.00
N VAL A 93 13.23 11.18 -13.77
CA VAL A 93 12.54 12.41 -13.44
C VAL A 93 13.51 13.26 -12.63
N ASP A 94 13.59 14.55 -12.94
CA ASP A 94 14.43 15.50 -12.19
C ASP A 94 14.00 15.54 -10.72
N ARG A 95 14.72 16.31 -9.89
CA ARG A 95 14.47 16.48 -8.44
C ARG A 95 13.08 17.04 -8.12
N LEU A 96 12.06 16.21 -8.31
CA LEU A 96 10.68 16.37 -7.98
C LEU A 96 10.37 15.36 -6.89
N GLU A 97 9.57 15.78 -5.91
CA GLU A 97 9.19 14.92 -4.81
C GLU A 97 7.79 14.34 -5.04
N ASN A 98 7.60 13.10 -4.57
CA ASN A 98 6.30 12.47 -4.38
C ASN A 98 5.44 12.46 -5.66
N MET A 99 4.23 13.02 -5.58
CA MET A 99 3.21 12.99 -6.64
C MET A 99 3.63 13.73 -7.91
N ASN A 100 4.42 14.80 -7.81
CA ASN A 100 4.86 15.56 -8.98
C ASN A 100 5.84 14.75 -9.84
N ALA A 101 6.68 13.93 -9.21
CA ALA A 101 7.55 12.99 -9.91
C ALA A 101 6.72 11.92 -10.66
N ALA A 102 5.66 11.41 -10.03
CA ALA A 102 4.74 10.45 -10.65
C ALA A 102 4.04 11.05 -11.88
N ILE A 103 3.43 12.24 -11.76
CA ILE A 103 2.75 12.93 -12.86
C ILE A 103 3.67 13.07 -14.07
N ARG A 104 4.90 13.56 -13.86
CA ARG A 104 5.88 13.73 -14.93
C ARG A 104 6.39 12.40 -15.51
N GLY A 105 6.66 11.42 -14.65
CA GLY A 105 7.13 10.11 -15.07
C GLY A 105 6.12 9.41 -15.97
N ILE A 106 4.85 9.42 -15.58
CA ILE A 106 3.74 8.84 -16.34
C ILE A 106 3.56 9.60 -17.66
N GLY A 107 3.56 10.94 -17.64
CA GLY A 107 3.48 11.75 -18.85
C GLY A 107 4.59 11.44 -19.87
N LYS A 108 5.84 11.26 -19.40
CA LYS A 108 6.95 10.83 -20.27
C LYS A 108 6.72 9.45 -20.86
N ILE A 109 6.28 8.47 -20.06
CA ILE A 109 5.99 7.11 -20.53
C ILE A 109 4.88 7.12 -21.60
N ILE A 110 3.81 7.87 -21.39
CA ILE A 110 2.71 8.00 -22.36
C ILE A 110 3.21 8.64 -23.66
N SER A 111 3.97 9.74 -23.56
CA SER A 111 4.55 10.41 -24.73
C SER A 111 5.48 9.47 -25.52
N LEU A 112 6.29 8.66 -24.83
CA LEU A 112 7.15 7.65 -25.45
C LEU A 112 6.34 6.53 -26.11
N ALA A 113 5.23 6.11 -25.51
CA ALA A 113 4.34 5.11 -26.10
C ALA A 113 3.68 5.58 -27.41
N GLN A 114 3.46 6.89 -27.55
CA GLN A 114 2.90 7.51 -28.75
C GLN A 114 3.97 7.85 -29.80
N SER A 115 5.25 7.87 -29.42
CA SER A 115 6.35 8.14 -30.33
C SER A 115 6.64 6.93 -31.23
N TYR A 116 6.67 7.16 -32.54
CA TYR A 116 6.97 6.11 -33.53
C TYR A 116 8.46 5.77 -33.61
N THR A 117 9.35 6.65 -33.13
CA THR A 117 10.80 6.49 -33.27
C THR A 117 11.43 5.74 -32.11
N ASP A 118 11.17 6.19 -30.88
CA ASP A 118 11.85 5.68 -29.68
C ASP A 118 11.03 4.61 -28.96
N GLY A 119 9.69 4.72 -28.99
CA GLY A 119 8.78 3.80 -28.32
C GLY A 119 8.97 3.71 -26.79
N LEU A 120 8.31 2.73 -26.17
CA LEU A 120 8.48 2.48 -24.74
C LEU A 120 9.86 1.90 -24.41
N PRO A 121 10.54 2.36 -23.33
CA PRO A 121 11.86 1.85 -22.95
C PRO A 121 11.91 0.34 -22.75
N LYS A 122 10.82 -0.25 -22.24
CA LYS A 122 10.62 -1.70 -22.16
C LYS A 122 9.13 -2.00 -21.98
N ARG A 123 8.58 -2.87 -22.82
CA ARG A 123 7.21 -3.39 -22.66
C ARG A 123 7.25 -4.90 -22.46
N CYS A 124 6.88 -5.38 -21.28
CA CYS A 124 6.84 -6.81 -21.00
C CYS A 124 5.90 -7.17 -19.86
N GLU A 125 5.33 -8.37 -19.91
CA GLU A 125 4.61 -8.94 -18.77
C GLU A 125 5.59 -9.36 -17.69
N VAL A 126 5.32 -8.95 -16.46
CA VAL A 126 6.15 -9.22 -15.29
C VAL A 126 5.31 -9.81 -14.18
N GLN A 127 5.91 -10.70 -13.40
CA GLN A 127 5.44 -11.01 -12.06
C GLN A 127 6.10 -10.03 -11.08
N ILE A 128 5.29 -9.29 -10.34
CA ILE A 128 5.72 -8.42 -9.27
C ILE A 128 5.58 -9.16 -7.96
N LYS A 129 6.70 -9.29 -7.22
CA LYS A 129 6.73 -9.83 -5.87
C LYS A 129 7.10 -8.71 -4.89
N VAL A 130 6.28 -8.52 -3.87
CA VAL A 130 6.51 -7.54 -2.81
C VAL A 130 6.81 -8.28 -1.51
N ILE A 131 7.96 -7.98 -0.92
CA ILE A 131 8.42 -8.54 0.34
C ILE A 131 8.83 -7.35 1.23
N PRO A 132 8.20 -7.12 2.39
CA PRO A 132 8.39 -5.88 3.16
C PRO A 132 9.85 -5.50 3.45
N HIS A 133 10.71 -6.47 3.76
CA HIS A 133 12.13 -6.23 4.08
C HIS A 133 13.07 -6.35 2.88
N GLU A 134 12.62 -6.90 1.76
CA GLU A 134 13.44 -7.10 0.54
C GLU A 134 13.16 -6.03 -0.52
N GLY A 135 11.91 -5.55 -0.57
CA GLY A 135 11.42 -4.55 -1.52
C GLY A 135 10.49 -5.14 -2.58
N ILE A 136 10.47 -4.50 -3.75
CA ILE A 136 9.63 -4.85 -4.89
C ILE A 136 10.51 -5.46 -5.97
N THR A 137 10.23 -6.70 -6.35
CA THR A 137 10.96 -7.41 -7.40
C THR A 137 10.05 -7.63 -8.61
N PHE A 138 10.49 -7.17 -9.77
CA PHE A 138 9.86 -7.38 -11.06
C PHE A 138 10.60 -8.50 -11.78
N THR A 139 9.89 -9.52 -12.25
CA THR A 139 10.46 -10.64 -13.01
C THR A 139 9.74 -10.79 -14.34
N GLU A 140 10.43 -10.59 -15.46
CA GLU A 140 9.87 -10.74 -16.80
C GLU A 140 9.46 -12.19 -17.07
N LYS A 141 8.25 -12.37 -17.58
CA LYS A 141 7.67 -13.66 -17.91
C LYS A 141 8.07 -14.07 -19.33
N TYR A 142 8.09 -15.37 -19.59
CA TYR A 142 8.20 -15.97 -20.94
C TYR A 142 9.51 -15.77 -21.72
N ARG A 143 10.55 -15.14 -21.15
CA ARG A 143 11.89 -15.08 -21.77
C ARG A 143 12.86 -16.08 -21.19
N ARG A 144 13.69 -16.68 -22.06
CA ARG A 144 14.76 -17.64 -21.70
C ARG A 144 15.82 -17.04 -20.77
N ALA A 145 16.11 -15.75 -20.93
CA ALA A 145 16.85 -14.95 -19.97
C ALA A 145 15.87 -13.94 -19.34
N ALA A 146 15.37 -14.24 -18.14
CA ALA A 146 14.40 -13.40 -17.47
C ALA A 146 15.08 -12.13 -16.96
N TRP A 147 14.63 -10.97 -17.45
CA TRP A 147 14.97 -9.70 -16.84
C TRP A 147 14.38 -9.65 -15.43
N ARG A 148 15.19 -9.19 -14.47
CA ARG A 148 14.77 -9.02 -13.09
C ARG A 148 15.29 -7.71 -12.53
N LYS A 149 14.43 -6.94 -11.87
CA LYS A 149 14.78 -5.69 -11.20
C LYS A 149 14.21 -5.70 -9.79
N THR A 150 15.00 -5.28 -8.81
CA THR A 150 14.55 -5.15 -7.41
C THR A 150 14.74 -3.71 -6.95
N ILE A 151 13.68 -3.12 -6.43
CA ILE A 151 13.67 -1.81 -5.78
C ILE A 151 13.65 -2.05 -4.27
N LYS A 152 14.74 -1.68 -3.60
CA LYS A 152 14.85 -1.80 -2.14
C LYS A 152 13.87 -0.85 -1.44
N PRO A 153 13.39 -1.17 -0.23
CA PRO A 153 12.48 -0.31 0.52
C PRO A 153 13.02 1.12 0.72
N ASN A 154 14.32 1.27 1.01
CA ASN A 154 14.95 2.58 1.21
C ASN A 154 14.99 3.46 -0.05
N ASN A 155 14.76 2.88 -1.23
CA ASN A 155 14.73 3.61 -2.50
C ASN A 155 13.29 3.91 -2.95
N LEU A 156 12.28 3.43 -2.22
CA LEU A 156 10.87 3.63 -2.56
C LEU A 156 10.35 4.88 -1.82
N LEU A 157 10.32 6.00 -2.54
CA LEU A 157 9.83 7.27 -1.99
C LEU A 157 8.30 7.40 -2.10
N TRP A 158 7.72 6.85 -3.16
CA TRP A 158 6.30 6.97 -3.46
C TRP A 158 5.80 5.80 -4.30
N CYS A 159 4.57 5.34 -4.03
CA CYS A 159 3.83 4.40 -4.87
C CYS A 159 2.34 4.78 -4.86
N GLY A 160 1.67 4.61 -6.00
CA GLY A 160 0.26 4.97 -6.14
C GLY A 160 -0.23 4.84 -7.57
N LEU A 161 -1.51 5.15 -7.76
CA LEU A 161 -2.15 5.25 -9.07
C LEU A 161 -1.77 6.57 -9.76
N ASP A 162 -2.04 6.69 -11.07
CA ASP A 162 -1.82 7.95 -11.79
C ASP A 162 -2.61 9.09 -11.12
N PRO A 163 -1.96 10.13 -10.60
CA PRO A 163 -2.65 11.23 -9.95
C PRO A 163 -3.60 12.00 -10.88
N GLU A 164 -3.35 11.94 -12.20
CA GLU A 164 -4.19 12.57 -13.21
C GLU A 164 -5.23 11.60 -13.81
N ASN A 165 -5.23 10.33 -13.39
CA ASN A 165 -6.18 9.30 -13.82
C ASN A 165 -6.30 9.16 -15.37
N ARG A 166 -5.15 9.13 -16.07
CA ARG A 166 -5.07 8.99 -17.53
C ARG A 166 -5.07 7.53 -17.99
#